data_AF-A0A2T6NA75-F1
#
_entry.id   AF-A0A2T6NA75-F1
#
_cell.length_a   1.000
_cell.length_b   1.000
_cell.length_c   1.000
_cell.angle_alpha   90.00
_cell.angle_beta   90.00
_cell.angle_gamma   90.00
#
_symmetry.space_group_name_H-M   'P 1'
#
loop_
_entity.id
_entity.type
_entity.pdbx_description
1 polymer ?
#
loop_
_entity_poly.entity_id
_entity_poly.type
_entity_poly.pdbx_seq_one_letter_code
_entity_poly.pdbx_strand_id
1 'polypeptide(L)'
;MLFIRFFKENDNHKERWSILGSVMPDHRLLLLFLSFMLLAPSLGVWSSEQQIPPSVILDDDFSYAKLTDKTYVLLDPQRQLGIEDVSSSGRQSDFRLKHGKIGFTDAAVWIRFLLESRFTTKQTVILEVDFPLIDKIEFYEIDGKGNYRPRFGGDTIPATACNKLVSQSCSYRCCSLLWKTT
;
A
#
# COMPACT_ATOMS: atom_id res chain seq x y z
N MET A 1 4.74 3.33 -10.38
CA MET A 1 3.93 3.42 -9.15
C MET A 1 4.73 2.80 -8.01
N LEU A 2 4.71 3.40 -6.82
CA LEU A 2 5.45 2.90 -5.66
C LEU A 2 4.48 2.61 -4.51
N PHE A 3 4.80 1.59 -3.72
CA PHE A 3 4.00 1.20 -2.56
C PHE A 3 4.85 1.07 -1.30
N ILE A 4 4.30 1.49 -0.18
CA ILE A 4 4.82 1.18 1.16
C ILE A 4 3.73 0.43 1.90
N ARG A 5 4.09 -0.70 2.50
CA ARG A 5 3.30 -1.36 3.52
C ARG A 5 3.97 -1.17 4.86
N PHE A 6 3.22 -0.80 5.88
CA PHE A 6 3.70 -0.88 7.26
C PHE A 6 2.62 -1.37 8.20
N PHE A 7 3.04 -2.01 9.28
CA PHE A 7 2.17 -2.46 10.35
C PHE A 7 2.98 -2.72 11.61
N LYS A 8 2.26 -2.78 12.73
CA LYS A 8 2.78 -3.24 14.01
C LYS A 8 2.47 -4.73 14.17
N GLU A 9 3.48 -5.57 14.42
CA GLU A 9 3.32 -6.99 14.71
C GLU A 9 2.44 -7.15 15.96
N ASN A 10 1.46 -8.05 15.92
CA ASN A 10 0.49 -8.18 17.01
C ASN A 10 0.93 -9.32 17.95
N ASP A 11 1.29 -9.00 19.19
CA ASP A 11 1.68 -9.98 20.23
C ASP A 11 0.47 -10.73 20.85
N ASN A 12 -0.54 -11.09 20.07
CA ASN A 12 -1.64 -11.89 20.59
C ASN A 12 -2.21 -12.90 19.59
N HIS A 13 -1.83 -14.15 19.81
CA HIS A 13 -2.63 -15.34 19.51
C HIS A 13 -4.00 -15.22 20.19
N LYS A 14 -5.10 -15.36 19.43
CA LYS A 14 -6.25 -16.22 19.79
C LYS A 14 -7.29 -16.29 18.67
N GLU A 15 -7.70 -17.52 18.41
CA GLU A 15 -8.57 -17.96 17.33
C GLU A 15 -10.07 -17.70 17.56
N ARG A 16 -10.81 -17.91 16.44
CA ARG A 16 -12.07 -18.68 16.30
C ARG A 16 -13.39 -17.91 16.45
N TRP A 17 -14.22 -17.97 15.39
CA TRP A 17 -15.59 -18.53 15.40
C TRP A 17 -16.02 -18.97 13.99
N SER A 18 -16.62 -20.15 13.93
CA SER A 18 -17.40 -20.69 12.82
C SER A 18 -18.88 -20.62 13.18
N ILE A 19 -19.74 -20.19 12.25
CA ILE A 19 -21.19 -20.46 12.30
C ILE A 19 -21.67 -20.89 10.91
N LEU A 20 -22.18 -22.11 10.86
CA LEU A 20 -23.00 -22.70 9.81
C LEU A 20 -24.42 -22.13 9.88
N GLY A 21 -24.99 -21.79 8.72
CA GLY A 21 -26.41 -21.52 8.55
C GLY A 21 -26.81 -21.74 7.10
N SER A 22 -27.15 -22.98 6.75
CA SER A 22 -27.70 -23.32 5.44
C SER A 22 -29.17 -22.93 5.37
N VAL A 23 -29.50 -21.96 4.51
CA VAL A 23 -30.87 -21.63 4.11
C VAL A 23 -31.19 -22.40 2.83
N MET A 24 -32.23 -23.24 2.85
CA MET A 24 -32.74 -23.91 1.64
C MET A 24 -33.59 -22.91 0.82
N PRO A 25 -33.46 -22.84 -0.53
CA PRO A 25 -34.19 -21.87 -1.34
C PRO A 25 -35.55 -22.40 -1.81
N ASP A 26 -36.62 -21.63 -1.56
CA ASP A 26 -37.96 -21.83 -2.12
C ASP A 26 -37.99 -21.48 -3.62
N HIS A 27 -38.50 -22.40 -4.45
CA HIS A 27 -38.52 -22.28 -5.92
C HIS A 27 -39.39 -21.13 -6.46
N ARG A 28 -40.31 -20.61 -5.63
CA ARG A 28 -41.15 -19.44 -5.96
C ARG A 28 -40.36 -18.12 -5.91
N LEU A 29 -39.26 -18.08 -5.15
CA LEU A 29 -38.33 -16.95 -5.09
C LEU A 29 -37.47 -16.87 -6.38
N LEU A 30 -37.17 -18.03 -6.97
CA LEU A 30 -36.33 -18.18 -8.16
C LEU A 30 -36.95 -17.51 -9.40
N LEU A 31 -38.27 -17.63 -9.55
CA LEU A 31 -39.01 -17.05 -10.69
C LEU A 31 -39.15 -15.52 -10.58
N LEU A 32 -39.27 -14.96 -9.37
CA LEU A 32 -39.24 -13.51 -9.14
C LEU A 32 -37.85 -12.91 -9.35
N PHE A 33 -36.79 -13.63 -8.96
CA PHE A 33 -35.40 -13.24 -9.22
C PHE A 33 -35.08 -13.15 -10.72
N LEU A 34 -35.58 -14.11 -11.52
CA LEU A 34 -35.42 -14.13 -12.97
C LEU A 34 -36.14 -12.96 -13.66
N SER A 35 -37.36 -12.63 -13.23
CA SER A 35 -38.10 -11.48 -13.75
C SER A 35 -37.45 -10.13 -13.40
N PHE A 36 -36.81 -10.03 -12.22
CA PHE A 36 -36.10 -8.81 -11.81
C PHE A 36 -34.78 -8.63 -12.58
N MET A 37 -34.10 -9.72 -12.93
CA MET A 37 -32.90 -9.68 -13.80
C MET A 37 -33.19 -9.20 -15.22
N LEU A 38 -34.38 -9.46 -15.77
CA LEU A 38 -34.74 -9.01 -17.14
C LEU A 38 -35.19 -7.54 -17.22
N LEU A 39 -35.55 -6.91 -16.09
CA LEU A 39 -35.90 -5.47 -16.04
C LEU A 39 -34.78 -4.58 -15.47
N ALA A 40 -33.62 -5.14 -15.09
CA ALA A 40 -32.49 -4.34 -14.64
C ALA A 40 -31.98 -3.51 -15.83
N PRO A 41 -32.19 -2.18 -15.85
CA PRO A 41 -31.60 -1.34 -16.88
C PRO A 41 -30.09 -1.54 -16.80
N SER A 42 -29.44 -1.58 -17.96
CA SER A 42 -27.99 -1.66 -18.15
C SER A 42 -27.26 -1.08 -16.93
N LEU A 43 -26.69 -1.96 -16.11
CA LEU A 43 -25.72 -1.60 -15.10
C LEU A 43 -24.65 -0.82 -15.86
N GLY A 44 -24.77 0.50 -15.84
CA GLY A 44 -23.76 1.38 -16.38
C GLY A 44 -22.48 0.90 -15.72
N VAL A 45 -21.51 0.49 -16.53
CA VAL A 45 -20.17 0.19 -16.06
C VAL A 45 -19.74 1.45 -15.33
N TRP A 46 -19.84 1.43 -13.99
CA TRP A 46 -19.36 2.50 -13.15
C TRP A 46 -17.86 2.46 -13.36
N SER A 47 -17.41 3.28 -14.31
CA SER A 47 -16.00 3.51 -14.52
C SER A 47 -15.56 4.24 -13.27
N SER A 48 -15.00 3.48 -12.32
CA SER A 48 -14.34 4.09 -11.19
C SER A 48 -13.22 4.93 -11.77
N GLU A 49 -13.35 6.25 -11.67
CA GLU A 49 -12.30 7.14 -12.11
C GLU A 49 -11.04 6.79 -11.33
N GLN A 50 -10.06 6.25 -12.04
CA GLN A 50 -8.84 5.76 -11.43
C GLN A 50 -8.05 6.96 -10.95
N GLN A 51 -8.16 7.27 -9.65
CA GLN A 51 -7.43 8.37 -9.06
C GLN A 51 -5.93 8.05 -9.05
N ILE A 52 -5.19 8.74 -9.91
CA ILE A 52 -3.73 8.66 -10.01
C ILE A 52 -3.15 9.66 -8.99
N PRO A 53 -2.22 9.22 -8.11
CA PRO A 53 -1.55 10.13 -7.19
C PRO A 53 -0.79 11.23 -7.95
N PRO A 54 -0.77 12.48 -7.45
CA PRO A 54 0.08 13.52 -8.03
C PRO A 54 1.55 13.10 -7.92
N SER A 55 2.30 13.31 -9.00
CA SER A 55 3.72 12.98 -9.06
C SER A 55 4.55 13.93 -8.19
N VAL A 56 5.56 13.38 -7.53
CA VAL A 56 6.67 14.16 -6.97
C VAL A 56 7.82 14.11 -7.95
N ILE A 57 8.20 15.28 -8.44
CA ILE A 57 9.30 15.44 -9.38
C ILE A 57 10.60 15.48 -8.57
N LEU A 58 11.56 14.67 -8.97
CA LEU A 58 12.91 14.61 -8.45
C LEU A 58 13.86 15.05 -9.57
N ASP A 59 14.30 16.29 -9.55
CA ASP A 59 15.23 16.88 -10.52
C ASP A 59 16.52 17.32 -9.82
N ASP A 60 17.47 17.86 -10.58
CA ASP A 60 18.80 18.22 -10.04
C ASP A 60 18.75 19.30 -8.94
N ASP A 61 17.62 20.02 -8.81
CA ASP A 61 17.38 21.03 -7.77
C ASP A 61 16.62 20.46 -6.55
N PHE A 62 16.27 19.17 -6.57
CA PHE A 62 15.50 18.52 -5.51
C PHE A 62 16.30 18.44 -4.21
N SER A 63 15.74 19.05 -3.15
CA SER A 63 16.27 18.95 -1.78
C SER A 63 15.37 18.10 -0.88
N TYR A 64 14.06 18.37 -0.89
CA TYR A 64 13.10 17.72 -0.02
C TYR A 64 11.65 17.91 -0.52
N ALA A 65 10.79 16.92 -0.26
CA ALA A 65 9.35 17.06 -0.43
C ALA A 65 8.57 16.23 0.60
N LYS A 66 7.47 16.79 1.12
CA LYS A 66 6.51 16.05 1.94
C LYS A 66 5.61 15.19 1.05
N LEU A 67 5.51 13.91 1.38
CA LEU A 67 4.63 12.97 0.67
C LEU A 67 3.19 12.94 1.23
N THR A 68 2.95 13.42 2.45
CA THR A 68 1.68 13.25 3.16
C THR A 68 0.46 13.61 2.31
N ASP A 69 0.46 14.76 1.64
CA ASP A 69 -0.68 15.24 0.85
C ASP A 69 -0.68 14.76 -0.60
N LYS A 70 0.31 13.94 -0.98
CA LYS A 70 0.47 13.35 -2.31
C LYS A 70 0.35 11.82 -2.27
N THR A 71 -0.14 11.29 -1.15
CA THR A 71 -0.25 9.86 -0.91
C THR A 71 -1.68 9.39 -0.84
N TYR A 72 -1.87 8.19 -1.38
CA TYR A 72 -3.12 7.47 -1.33
C TYR A 72 -2.97 6.31 -0.36
N VAL A 73 -3.95 6.14 0.52
CA VAL A 73 -3.89 5.18 1.62
C VAL A 73 -5.01 4.16 1.48
N LEU A 74 -4.65 2.89 1.73
CA LEU A 74 -5.57 1.77 1.91
C LEU A 74 -5.26 1.12 3.25
N LEU A 75 -6.28 0.96 4.09
CA LEU A 75 -6.17 0.19 5.33
C LEU A 75 -6.55 -1.26 5.05
N ASP A 76 -5.74 -2.18 5.55
CA ASP A 76 -5.94 -3.63 5.52
C ASP A 76 -5.99 -4.15 6.97
N PRO A 77 -7.17 -4.07 7.62
CA PRO A 77 -7.33 -4.52 9.01
C PRO A 77 -7.00 -6.00 9.20
N GLN A 78 -7.22 -6.83 8.18
CA GLN A 78 -6.97 -8.27 8.23
C GLN A 78 -5.51 -8.62 7.98
N ARG A 79 -4.70 -7.69 7.47
CA ARG A 79 -3.28 -7.85 7.11
C ARG A 79 -3.04 -8.95 6.07
N GLN A 80 -4.03 -9.22 5.22
CA GLN A 80 -4.00 -10.33 4.25
C GLN A 80 -3.57 -9.90 2.86
N LEU A 81 -3.63 -8.60 2.55
CA LEU A 81 -3.30 -8.12 1.22
C LEU A 81 -1.79 -8.21 0.99
N GLY A 82 -1.40 -8.70 -0.18
CA GLY A 82 -0.05 -8.64 -0.71
C GLY A 82 0.11 -7.57 -1.78
N ILE A 83 1.34 -7.38 -2.28
CA ILE A 83 1.63 -6.42 -3.35
C ILE A 83 0.83 -6.71 -4.63
N GLU A 84 0.56 -7.98 -4.93
CA GLU A 84 -0.18 -8.36 -6.13
C GLU A 84 -1.67 -8.03 -6.04
N ASP A 85 -2.22 -8.04 -4.83
CA ASP A 85 -3.60 -7.61 -4.60
C ASP A 85 -3.71 -6.10 -4.81
N VAL A 86 -2.88 -5.32 -4.12
CA VAL A 86 -3.00 -3.85 -4.09
C VAL A 86 -2.51 -3.16 -5.37
N SER A 87 -1.66 -3.83 -6.14
CA SER A 87 -1.22 -3.34 -7.45
C SER A 87 -2.19 -3.69 -8.58
N SER A 88 -3.14 -4.59 -8.34
CA SER A 88 -4.18 -4.93 -9.32
C SER A 88 -5.03 -3.71 -9.70
N SER A 89 -5.49 -3.65 -10.96
CA SER A 89 -6.35 -2.56 -11.43
C SER A 89 -7.66 -2.48 -10.64
N GLY A 90 -8.21 -3.63 -10.23
CA GLY A 90 -9.48 -3.73 -9.50
C GLY A 90 -9.47 -3.12 -8.10
N ARG A 91 -8.30 -2.90 -7.49
CA ARG A 91 -8.17 -2.29 -6.15
C ARG A 91 -7.67 -0.86 -6.14
N GLN A 92 -7.35 -0.28 -7.30
CA GLN A 92 -6.88 1.12 -7.36
C GLN A 92 -7.94 2.09 -6.80
N SER A 93 -9.21 1.73 -6.91
CA SER A 93 -10.36 2.43 -6.36
C SER A 93 -10.62 2.18 -4.88
N ASP A 94 -9.84 1.35 -4.18
CA ASP A 94 -9.93 1.16 -2.72
C ASP A 94 -9.05 2.19 -1.99
N PHE A 95 -8.04 2.72 -2.67
CA PHE A 95 -7.15 3.74 -2.16
C PHE A 95 -7.85 5.10 -2.05
N ARG A 96 -7.69 5.79 -0.92
CA ARG A 96 -8.25 7.12 -0.70
C ARG A 96 -7.13 8.13 -0.49
N LEU A 97 -7.27 9.32 -1.08
CA LEU A 97 -6.39 10.44 -0.76
C LEU A 97 -6.54 10.74 0.74
N LYS A 98 -5.42 10.71 1.47
CA LYS A 98 -5.42 11.01 2.90
C LYS A 98 -4.72 12.35 3.10
N HIS A 99 -5.43 13.29 3.70
CA HIS A 99 -4.83 14.53 4.20
C HIS A 99 -4.40 14.32 5.66
N GLY A 100 -3.17 14.70 5.99
CA GLY A 100 -2.63 14.61 7.35
C GLY A 100 -2.18 13.22 7.80
N LYS A 101 -1.97 13.07 9.12
CA LYS A 101 -1.39 11.85 9.72
C LYS A 101 -2.42 10.72 9.79
N ILE A 102 -1.98 9.49 9.55
CA ILE A 102 -2.83 8.27 9.58
C ILE A 102 -3.26 7.92 11.02
N GLY A 103 -2.49 8.34 12.03
CA GLY A 103 -2.74 8.03 13.44
C GLY A 103 -2.21 6.64 13.83
N PHE A 104 -2.67 6.14 14.98
CA PHE A 104 -2.32 4.79 15.45
C PHE A 104 -3.38 3.78 14.97
N THR A 105 -2.94 2.64 14.43
CA THR A 105 -3.82 1.57 13.98
C THR A 105 -3.10 0.22 14.02
N ASP A 106 -3.85 -0.85 14.27
CA ASP A 106 -3.39 -2.23 14.14
C ASP A 106 -3.58 -2.77 12.72
N ALA A 107 -4.18 -2.01 11.80
CA ALA A 107 -4.28 -2.40 10.40
C ALA A 107 -2.90 -2.38 9.72
N ALA A 108 -2.72 -3.23 8.72
CA ALA A 108 -1.68 -2.96 7.75
C ALA A 108 -2.06 -1.75 6.91
N VAL A 109 -1.12 -0.84 6.73
CA VAL A 109 -1.34 0.40 6.00
C VAL A 109 -0.58 0.35 4.71
N TRP A 110 -1.31 0.39 3.60
CA TRP A 110 -0.77 0.50 2.26
C TRP A 110 -0.78 1.96 1.82
N ILE A 111 0.39 2.50 1.52
CA ILE A 111 0.57 3.83 0.95
C ILE A 111 1.01 3.69 -0.49
N ARG A 112 0.35 4.42 -1.39
CA ARG A 112 0.68 4.50 -2.81
C ARG A 112 1.00 5.94 -3.18
N PHE A 113 2.10 6.14 -3.91
CA PHE A 113 2.53 7.44 -4.42
C PHE A 113 3.30 7.29 -5.73
N LEU A 114 3.50 8.41 -6.41
CA LEU A 114 4.23 8.47 -7.68
C LEU A 114 5.44 9.38 -7.54
N LEU A 115 6.60 8.87 -7.96
CA LEU A 115 7.83 9.62 -8.11
C LEU A 115 8.20 9.66 -9.59
N GLU A 116 8.70 10.80 -10.04
CA GLU A 116 9.24 10.98 -11.38
C GLU A 116 10.67 11.50 -11.26
N SER A 117 11.64 10.68 -11.66
CA SER A 117 13.04 11.06 -11.71
C SER A 117 13.37 11.76 -13.01
N ARG A 118 13.88 12.99 -12.90
CA ARG A 118 14.40 13.83 -13.99
C ARG A 118 15.86 14.22 -13.77
N PHE A 119 16.56 13.57 -12.85
CA PHE A 119 17.97 13.83 -12.62
C PHE A 119 18.79 13.60 -13.90
N THR A 120 19.73 14.49 -14.18
CA THR A 120 20.68 14.33 -15.29
C THR A 120 21.81 13.37 -14.95
N THR A 121 22.01 13.12 -13.65
CA THR A 121 23.05 12.23 -13.11
C THR A 121 22.47 11.30 -12.06
N LYS A 122 23.23 10.26 -11.71
CA LYS A 122 22.81 9.32 -10.67
C LYS A 122 22.80 10.00 -9.31
N GLN A 123 21.63 10.09 -8.70
CA GLN A 123 21.44 10.71 -7.39
C GLN A 123 20.93 9.70 -6.36
N THR A 124 21.21 9.99 -5.10
CA THR A 124 20.74 9.20 -3.96
C THR A 124 19.68 10.01 -3.22
N VAL A 125 18.45 9.48 -3.16
CA VAL A 125 17.33 10.10 -2.47
C VAL A 125 16.95 9.23 -1.28
N ILE A 126 16.63 9.86 -0.15
CA ILE A 126 16.18 9.17 1.05
C ILE A 126 14.67 9.31 1.17
N LEU A 127 14.00 8.18 1.31
CA LEU A 127 12.62 8.10 1.76
C LEU A 127 12.62 7.93 3.28
N GLU A 128 12.12 8.95 3.96
CA GLU A 128 12.02 9.01 5.41
C GLU A 128 10.59 8.72 5.87
N VAL A 129 10.45 7.90 6.90
CA VAL A 129 9.17 7.59 7.54
C VAL A 129 9.26 7.92 9.02
N ASP A 130 8.69 9.07 9.39
CA ASP A 130 8.68 9.60 10.76
C ASP A 130 7.60 8.94 11.63
N PHE A 131 7.72 7.63 11.83
CA PHE A 131 6.82 6.91 12.75
C PHE A 131 7.64 5.98 13.67
N PRO A 132 7.81 6.33 14.95
CA PRO A 132 8.79 5.69 15.83
C PRO A 132 8.42 4.28 16.29
N LEU A 133 7.20 3.83 16.01
CA LEU A 133 6.63 2.55 16.47
C LEU A 133 6.26 1.62 15.30
N ILE A 134 7.00 1.68 14.18
CA ILE A 134 6.81 0.72 13.09
C ILE A 134 7.73 -0.48 13.28
N ASP A 135 7.09 -1.64 13.43
CA ASP A 135 7.77 -2.92 13.51
C ASP A 135 8.35 -3.31 12.15
N LYS A 136 7.52 -3.24 11.10
CA LYS A 136 7.89 -3.62 9.74
C LYS A 136 7.49 -2.59 8.69
N ILE A 137 8.43 -2.27 7.81
CA ILE A 137 8.24 -1.48 6.59
C ILE A 137 8.64 -2.33 5.40
N GLU A 138 7.75 -2.41 4.41
CA GLU A 138 8.01 -3.04 3.11
C GLU A 138 7.81 -1.97 2.02
N PHE A 139 8.87 -1.69 1.26
CA PHE A 139 8.83 -0.76 0.14
C PHE A 139 8.92 -1.51 -1.18
N TYR A 140 7.97 -1.29 -2.06
CA TYR A 140 7.87 -1.97 -3.35
C TYR A 140 8.11 -0.97 -4.48
N GLU A 141 9.16 -1.25 -5.26
CA GLU A 141 9.47 -0.54 -6.50
C GLU A 141 9.30 -1.45 -7.70
N ILE A 142 8.83 -0.89 -8.81
CA ILE A 142 8.79 -1.63 -10.08
C ILE A 142 10.22 -1.73 -10.60
N ASP A 143 10.66 -2.94 -10.94
CA ASP A 143 11.94 -3.19 -11.59
C ASP A 143 11.88 -2.90 -13.10
N GLY A 144 13.02 -2.94 -13.78
CA GLY A 144 13.09 -2.73 -15.24
C GLY A 144 12.35 -3.79 -16.08
N LYS A 145 11.70 -4.78 -15.45
CA LYS A 145 10.93 -5.86 -16.09
C LYS A 145 9.43 -5.80 -15.71
N GLY A 146 9.00 -4.81 -14.94
CA GLY A 146 7.60 -4.65 -14.52
C GLY A 146 7.23 -5.39 -13.23
N ASN A 147 8.15 -6.08 -12.56
CA ASN A 147 7.88 -6.80 -11.31
C ASN A 147 8.15 -5.90 -10.10
N TYR A 148 7.44 -6.14 -9.00
CA TYR A 148 7.72 -5.45 -7.75
C TYR A 148 8.91 -6.08 -7.02
N ARG A 149 9.91 -5.24 -6.70
CA ARG A 149 11.04 -5.60 -5.84
C ARG A 149 10.82 -5.03 -4.43
N PRO A 150 10.66 -5.88 -3.40
CA PRO A 150 10.52 -5.42 -2.03
C PRO A 150 11.86 -5.00 -1.42
N ARG A 151 11.82 -4.00 -0.56
CA ARG A 151 12.89 -3.62 0.37
C ARG A 151 12.32 -3.54 1.78
N PHE A 152 13.09 -4.01 2.76
CA PHE A 152 12.62 -4.16 4.12
C PHE A 152 13.32 -3.18 5.07
N GLY A 153 12.55 -2.64 6.01
CA GLY A 153 13.01 -1.84 7.15
C GLY A 153 12.06 -1.98 8.34
N GLY A 154 12.27 -1.22 9.40
CA GLY A 154 11.54 -1.33 10.67
C GLY A 154 12.46 -1.74 11.84
N ASP A 155 11.92 -1.76 13.05
CA ASP A 155 12.69 -2.07 14.26
C ASP A 155 12.73 -3.57 14.62
N THR A 156 11.83 -4.39 14.08
CA THR A 156 11.84 -5.85 14.26
C THR A 156 12.59 -6.59 13.14
N ILE A 157 12.98 -5.89 12.07
CA ILE A 157 13.76 -6.47 10.98
C ILE A 157 15.23 -6.66 11.39
N PRO A 158 15.78 -7.89 11.35
CA PRO A 158 17.19 -8.12 11.64
C PRO A 158 18.10 -7.27 10.75
N ALA A 159 19.22 -6.78 11.29
CA ALA A 159 20.14 -5.92 10.55
C ALA A 159 20.71 -6.57 9.26
N THR A 160 20.70 -7.89 9.17
CA THR A 160 21.11 -8.69 8.00
C THR A 160 20.03 -8.81 6.92
N ALA A 161 18.76 -8.71 7.30
CA ALA A 161 17.61 -8.72 6.40
C ALA A 161 17.17 -7.30 6.01
N CYS A 162 17.52 -6.30 6.83
CA CYS A 162 17.50 -4.90 6.46
C CYS A 162 18.42 -4.74 5.26
N ASN A 163 17.88 -4.36 4.10
CA ASN A 163 18.68 -3.93 2.96
C ASN A 163 19.24 -2.54 3.29
N LYS A 164 20.17 -2.49 4.25
CA LYS A 164 20.96 -1.33 4.66
C LYS A 164 21.65 -0.82 3.40
N LEU A 165 21.17 0.31 2.91
CA LEU A 165 22.06 1.27 2.31
C LEU A 165 22.32 2.30 3.42
N VAL A 166 23.58 2.65 3.60
CA VAL A 166 24.08 3.32 4.80
C VAL A 166 24.00 4.83 4.60
N SER A 167 23.47 5.54 5.61
CA SER A 167 23.90 6.89 5.98
C SER A 167 24.43 6.81 7.42
N GLN A 168 25.60 7.38 7.68
CA GLN A 168 26.47 7.11 8.84
C GLN A 168 25.95 7.56 10.22
N SER A 169 24.64 7.78 10.40
CA SER A 169 24.07 8.25 11.69
C SER A 169 23.00 7.33 12.29
N CYS A 170 22.74 6.15 11.73
CA CYS A 170 21.81 5.20 12.36
C CYS A 170 22.55 4.22 13.28
N SER A 171 22.82 4.68 14.50
CA SER A 171 23.50 3.86 15.50
C SER A 171 22.66 2.68 15.98
N TYR A 172 21.31 2.70 15.85
CA TYR A 172 20.46 1.64 16.44
C TYR A 172 19.10 1.31 15.77
N ARG A 173 18.69 1.92 14.64
CA ARG A 173 17.35 1.63 14.03
C ARG A 173 17.36 1.65 12.49
N CYS A 174 16.62 0.74 11.85
CA CYS A 174 16.51 0.61 10.38
C CYS A 174 15.26 1.39 9.87
N CYS A 175 15.24 2.72 10.01
CA CYS A 175 14.06 3.55 9.68
C CYS A 175 14.17 4.37 8.37
N SER A 176 15.31 4.34 7.67
CA SER A 176 15.53 5.10 6.43
C SER A 176 15.64 4.18 5.22
N LEU A 177 14.83 4.42 4.18
CA LEU A 177 14.90 3.71 2.90
C LEU A 177 15.64 4.58 1.88
N LEU A 178 16.77 4.08 1.36
CA LEU A 178 17.51 4.77 0.31
C LEU A 178 17.06 4.28 -1.06
N TRP A 179 16.70 5.24 -1.91
CA TRP A 179 16.39 5.04 -3.30
C TRP A 179 17.55 5.58 -4.16
N LYS A 180 18.06 4.74 -5.07
CA LYS A 180 19.07 5.12 -6.05
C LYS A 180 18.40 5.10 -7.42
N THR A 181 18.45 6.20 -8.14
CA THR A 181 18.11 6.21 -9.57
C THR A 181 19.19 5.42 -10.32
N THR A 182 18.82 4.68 -11.35
CA THR A 182 19.79 3.93 -12.18
C THR A 182 19.95 4.64 -13.50
#